data_AF-A0A0Q6WB66-F1
#
_entry.id   AF-A0A0Q6WB66-F1
#
_cell.length_a   1.000
_cell.length_b   1.000
_cell.length_c   1.000
_cell.angle_alpha   90.00
_cell.angle_beta   90.00
_cell.angle_gamma   90.00
#
_symmetry.space_group_name_H-M   'P 1'
#
loop_
_entity.id
_entity.type
_entity.pdbx_description
1 polymer ?
#
loop_
_entity_poly.entity_id
_entity_poly.type
_entity_poly.pdbx_seq_one_letter_code
_entity_poly.pdbx_strand_id
1 'polypeptide(L)'
;MRLLLIVLIALLTGCASGPKFTVDDGRKVDETLLAGMRAYGAGERLIRPAIARSAALKDKDCDKQWELPFAVATSAGWSADDRVAWVRALQVDERLTVIAVTQDSPLAPSDRIVRVGGREDIDGERLLETLAEARDAGKPFNVGLASGRNVAIKPFEVCRGYTRFAPPNTAQLQDYHWLLSLHPLEVTQAEPTPDEALWMVLWTQGLSEEGGARMKTYHYAIKIAGTLYNLATLASGVKAAALAADAAMSAAKSAAANVASEFLKQQLIEQGKALATQKIREGLVDAAQQLTRQQVMNVMQAAAANRGSLSGVSRIAATTFDYADAWAFTRMAALGASPLAGFTLHQKLIERSLAANAFLFDADRLAAINKIAAARGFEAEVVAILGGLRADTLRAEIGAMPLASSRGSFSFDNPDDPGASRFSRGLVDAMLELPAESATKK
;
A
#
# COMPACT_ATOMS: atom_id res chain seq x y z
N MET A 1 35.16 53.40 7.69
CA MET A 1 35.09 52.26 8.64
C MET A 1 33.66 51.94 9.10
N ARG A 2 32.86 52.90 9.59
CA ARG A 2 31.44 52.65 9.99
C ARG A 2 30.52 52.17 8.85
N LEU A 3 30.68 52.68 7.62
CA LEU A 3 29.87 52.22 6.48
C LEU A 3 30.18 50.76 6.06
N LEU A 4 31.44 50.36 6.12
CA LEU A 4 31.88 48.98 5.84
C LEU A 4 31.36 47.99 6.88
N LEU A 5 31.27 48.40 8.15
CA LEU A 5 30.71 47.58 9.22
C LEU A 5 29.20 47.34 9.06
N ILE A 6 28.45 48.36 8.60
CA ILE A 6 27.00 48.27 8.36
C ILE A 6 26.71 47.35 7.16
N VAL A 7 27.51 47.45 6.08
CA VAL A 7 27.39 46.55 4.92
C VAL A 7 27.73 45.11 5.29
N LEU A 8 28.74 44.89 6.14
CA LEU A 8 29.11 43.55 6.61
C LEU A 8 28.03 42.93 7.52
N ILE A 9 27.40 43.72 8.38
CA ILE A 9 26.30 43.26 9.25
C ILE A 9 25.04 42.97 8.43
N ALA A 10 24.74 43.77 7.39
CA ALA A 10 23.62 43.53 6.48
C ALA A 10 23.81 42.28 5.59
N LEU A 11 25.06 41.94 5.24
CA LEU A 11 25.39 40.71 4.51
C LEU A 11 25.29 39.45 5.41
N LEU A 12 25.52 39.59 6.72
CA LEU A 12 25.42 38.48 7.68
C LEU A 12 23.98 38.19 8.14
N THR A 13 23.08 39.19 8.13
CA THR A 13 21.66 38.98 8.46
C THR A 13 20.83 38.48 7.27
N GLY A 14 21.31 38.64 6.03
CA GLY A 14 20.63 38.19 4.81
C GLY A 14 20.60 36.66 4.59
N CYS A 15 21.43 35.89 5.30
CA CYS A 15 21.46 34.43 5.19
C CYS A 15 20.56 33.69 6.19
N ALA A 16 19.92 34.40 7.13
CA ALA A 16 19.14 33.81 8.21
C ALA A 16 17.61 33.80 7.97
N SER A 17 17.13 34.39 6.87
CA SER A 17 15.71 34.56 6.55
C SER A 17 15.15 33.52 5.55
N GLY A 18 15.92 32.48 5.22
CA GLY A 18 15.42 31.37 4.41
C GLY A 18 14.42 30.50 5.18
N PRO A 19 13.51 29.79 4.51
CA PRO A 19 12.65 28.80 5.15
C PRO A 19 13.51 27.77 5.89
N LYS A 20 13.21 27.55 7.17
CA LYS A 20 13.89 26.55 8.01
C LYS A 20 13.19 25.21 7.84
N PHE A 21 13.93 24.22 7.36
CA PHE A 21 13.46 22.84 7.23
C PHE A 21 13.85 22.03 8.46
N THR A 22 13.05 21.02 8.79
CA THR A 22 13.32 20.14 9.93
C THR A 22 14.61 19.35 9.68
N VAL A 23 15.42 19.22 10.73
CA VAL A 23 16.62 18.38 10.77
C VAL A 23 16.51 17.40 11.93
N ASP A 24 17.22 16.27 11.85
CA ASP A 24 17.30 15.37 12.99
C ASP A 24 18.21 15.98 14.07
N ASP A 25 17.61 16.36 15.20
CA ASP A 25 18.28 16.98 16.34
C ASP A 25 18.55 16.00 17.49
N GLY A 26 18.36 14.70 17.25
CA GLY A 26 18.60 13.66 18.24
C GLY A 26 17.53 13.54 19.32
N ARG A 27 16.42 14.29 19.23
CA ARG A 27 15.30 14.12 20.18
C ARG A 27 14.70 12.72 20.09
N LYS A 28 14.06 12.29 21.18
CA LYS A 28 13.28 11.05 21.20
C LYS A 28 12.07 11.19 20.27
N VAL A 29 11.82 10.16 19.46
CA VAL A 29 10.65 10.08 18.57
C VAL A 29 9.83 8.84 18.91
N ASP A 30 8.64 8.74 18.34
CA ASP A 30 7.84 7.51 18.40
C ASP A 30 8.51 6.40 17.57
N GLU A 31 8.98 5.35 18.26
CA GLU A 31 9.67 4.22 17.63
C GLU A 31 8.75 3.37 16.74
N THR A 32 7.45 3.32 17.04
CA THR A 32 6.46 2.61 16.22
C THR A 32 6.28 3.33 14.89
N LEU A 33 6.10 4.66 14.96
CA LEU A 33 5.99 5.49 13.77
C LEU A 33 7.29 5.45 12.94
N LEU A 34 8.45 5.52 13.60
CA LEU A 34 9.76 5.42 12.95
C LEU A 34 9.94 4.08 12.22
N ALA A 35 9.53 2.97 12.84
CA ALA A 35 9.53 1.66 12.20
C ALA A 35 8.58 1.61 10.99
N GLY A 36 7.37 2.18 11.12
CA GLY A 36 6.41 2.31 10.03
C GLY A 36 6.97 3.12 8.84
N MET A 37 7.67 4.22 9.10
CA MET A 37 8.32 5.03 8.04
C MET A 37 9.42 4.26 7.32
N ARG A 38 10.24 3.50 8.06
CA ARG A 38 11.28 2.64 7.46
C ARG A 38 10.65 1.56 6.58
N ALA A 39 9.61 0.89 7.07
CA ALA A 39 8.85 -0.12 6.33
C ALA A 39 8.22 0.48 5.06
N TYR A 40 7.60 1.66 5.18
CA TYR A 40 7.01 2.37 4.05
C TYR A 40 8.03 2.68 2.95
N GLY A 41 9.19 3.27 3.32
CA GLY A 41 10.24 3.54 2.35
C GLY A 41 10.88 2.28 1.76
N ALA A 42 11.01 1.20 2.55
CA ALA A 42 11.47 -0.08 2.04
C ALA A 42 10.47 -0.67 1.02
N GLY A 43 9.18 -0.59 1.32
CA GLY A 43 8.10 -0.97 0.41
C GLY A 43 8.15 -0.20 -0.89
N GLU A 44 8.19 1.14 -0.85
CA GLU A 44 8.26 1.96 -2.06
C GLU A 44 9.49 1.65 -2.92
N ARG A 45 10.67 1.44 -2.29
CA ARG A 45 11.90 1.02 -3.00
C ARG A 45 11.77 -0.35 -3.64
N LEU A 46 11.02 -1.26 -3.03
CA LEU A 46 10.78 -2.60 -3.52
C LEU A 46 9.79 -2.61 -4.71
N ILE A 47 8.66 -1.90 -4.61
CA ILE A 47 7.62 -1.93 -5.65
C ILE A 47 7.95 -1.03 -6.85
N ARG A 48 8.76 0.02 -6.69
CA ARG A 48 9.01 0.98 -7.78
C ARG A 48 9.62 0.33 -9.03
N PRO A 49 10.67 -0.51 -8.93
CA PRO A 49 11.17 -1.27 -10.08
C PRO A 49 10.17 -2.30 -10.60
N ALA A 50 9.37 -2.93 -9.73
CA ALA A 50 8.33 -3.88 -10.10
C ALA A 50 7.22 -3.24 -10.95
N ILE A 51 6.82 -2.00 -10.64
CA ILE A 51 5.87 -1.22 -11.44
C ILE A 51 6.44 -0.92 -12.84
N ALA A 52 7.71 -0.52 -12.94
CA ALA A 52 8.35 -0.34 -14.24
C ALA A 52 8.46 -1.65 -15.02
N ARG A 53 8.75 -2.76 -14.35
CA ARG A 53 8.80 -4.08 -14.98
C ARG A 53 7.43 -4.53 -15.49
N SER A 54 6.33 -4.26 -14.78
CA SER A 54 5.00 -4.60 -15.27
C SER A 54 4.62 -3.83 -16.55
N ALA A 55 5.11 -2.60 -16.72
CA ALA A 55 4.93 -1.82 -17.95
C ALA A 55 5.51 -2.52 -19.20
N ALA A 56 6.54 -3.36 -19.03
CA ALA A 56 7.16 -4.09 -20.15
C ALA A 56 6.20 -5.08 -20.84
N LEU A 57 5.13 -5.51 -20.16
CA LEU A 57 4.07 -6.33 -20.77
C LEU A 57 3.41 -5.64 -21.96
N LYS A 58 3.28 -4.31 -21.92
CA LYS A 58 2.44 -3.54 -22.85
C LYS A 58 1.07 -4.21 -23.04
N ASP A 59 0.50 -4.68 -21.92
CA ASP A 59 -0.68 -5.54 -21.91
C ASP A 59 -1.85 -4.86 -22.62
N LYS A 60 -2.48 -5.52 -23.59
CA LYS A 60 -3.58 -4.92 -24.35
C LYS A 60 -4.93 -5.13 -23.68
N ASP A 61 -4.98 -6.02 -22.69
CA ASP A 61 -6.21 -6.49 -22.05
C ASP A 61 -6.51 -5.73 -20.75
N CYS A 62 -5.89 -4.55 -20.55
CA CYS A 62 -6.09 -3.72 -19.37
C CYS A 62 -6.23 -2.24 -19.72
N ASP A 63 -7.05 -1.54 -18.94
CA ASP A 63 -7.08 -0.08 -18.96
C ASP A 63 -5.75 0.50 -18.47
N LYS A 64 -5.35 1.65 -19.01
CA LYS A 64 -4.05 2.26 -18.76
C LYS A 64 -4.10 3.39 -17.73
N GLN A 65 -3.00 3.53 -17.00
CA GLN A 65 -2.69 4.65 -16.12
C GLN A 65 -1.24 5.07 -16.29
N TRP A 66 -0.96 6.35 -15.99
CA TRP A 66 0.39 6.90 -16.02
C TRP A 66 1.07 6.74 -14.67
N GLU A 67 2.35 6.40 -14.66
CA GLU A 67 3.15 6.33 -13.44
C GLU A 67 4.47 7.09 -13.58
N LEU A 68 5.03 7.51 -12.46
CA LEU A 68 6.33 8.18 -12.40
C LEU A 68 7.46 7.18 -12.16
N PRO A 69 8.66 7.43 -12.72
CA PRO A 69 9.85 6.60 -12.48
C PRO A 69 10.41 6.75 -11.05
N PHE A 70 9.70 7.43 -10.16
CA PHE A 70 10.10 7.63 -8.78
C PHE A 70 8.88 7.77 -7.86
N ALA A 71 9.08 7.55 -6.57
CA ALA A 71 8.16 7.89 -5.50
C ALA A 71 8.74 9.06 -4.73
N VAL A 72 7.86 9.92 -4.22
CA VAL A 72 8.23 11.06 -3.37
C VAL A 72 7.61 10.89 -1.99
N ALA A 73 7.98 11.73 -1.02
CA ALA A 73 7.30 11.93 0.26
C ALA A 73 7.60 13.34 0.77
N THR A 74 6.78 13.84 1.69
CA THR A 74 7.01 15.10 2.40
C THR A 74 6.56 14.96 3.85
N SER A 75 7.30 15.58 4.76
CA SER A 75 6.89 15.73 6.17
C SER A 75 6.09 17.02 6.40
N ALA A 76 5.72 17.76 5.35
CA ALA A 76 4.85 18.92 5.46
C ALA A 76 3.53 18.52 6.15
N GLY A 77 3.02 19.41 7.00
CA GLY A 77 1.80 19.18 7.76
C GLY A 77 1.94 18.28 9.01
N TRP A 78 3.02 17.52 9.19
CA TRP A 78 3.23 16.68 10.37
C TRP A 78 3.59 17.50 11.62
N SER A 79 3.41 16.93 12.81
CA SER A 79 3.85 17.55 14.06
C SER A 79 5.38 17.69 14.08
N ALA A 80 5.93 18.60 14.90
CA ALA A 80 7.36 18.86 14.91
C ALA A 80 8.19 17.58 15.22
N ASP A 81 7.72 16.74 16.14
CA ASP A 81 8.41 15.50 16.52
C ASP A 81 8.29 14.43 15.42
N ASP A 82 7.12 14.33 14.78
CA ASP A 82 6.92 13.39 13.67
C ASP A 82 7.74 13.78 12.43
N ARG A 83 7.96 15.08 12.20
CA ARG A 83 8.87 15.53 11.14
C ARG A 83 10.30 15.07 11.40
N VAL A 84 10.76 15.08 12.65
CA VAL A 84 12.07 14.52 13.00
C VAL A 84 12.11 13.01 12.72
N ALA A 85 11.02 12.28 12.99
CA ALA A 85 10.93 10.85 12.63
C ALA A 85 11.06 10.63 11.11
N TRP A 86 10.42 11.47 10.28
CA TRP A 86 10.54 11.44 8.82
C TRP A 86 11.97 11.69 8.34
N VAL A 87 12.64 12.70 8.90
CA VAL A 87 14.04 13.01 8.59
C VAL A 87 14.94 11.83 8.99
N ARG A 88 14.72 11.26 10.19
CA ARG A 88 15.52 10.15 10.70
C ARG A 88 15.33 8.86 9.91
N ALA A 89 14.10 8.54 9.50
CA ALA A 89 13.79 7.29 8.80
C ALA A 89 14.21 7.31 7.33
N LEU A 90 13.91 8.42 6.64
CA LEU A 90 13.95 8.48 5.18
C LEU A 90 14.66 9.71 4.63
N GLN A 91 15.25 10.55 5.51
CA GLN A 91 15.77 11.86 5.14
C GLN A 91 14.71 12.68 4.43
N VAL A 92 13.46 12.67 4.91
CA VAL A 92 12.36 13.45 4.34
C VAL A 92 12.08 14.63 5.27
N ASP A 93 12.14 15.84 4.72
CA ASP A 93 11.72 17.06 5.40
C ASP A 93 10.43 17.60 4.74
N GLU A 94 10.07 18.85 5.00
CA GLU A 94 8.84 19.47 4.48
C GLU A 94 8.84 19.63 2.95
N ARG A 95 9.99 19.54 2.29
CA ARG A 95 10.08 19.57 0.83
C ARG A 95 9.71 18.22 0.24
N LEU A 96 9.22 18.25 -1.00
CA LEU A 96 8.93 17.04 -1.74
C LEU A 96 10.22 16.28 -2.06
N THR A 97 10.40 15.13 -1.41
CA THR A 97 11.66 14.37 -1.39
C THR A 97 11.49 13.06 -2.14
N VAL A 98 12.40 12.72 -3.04
CA VAL A 98 12.42 11.41 -3.72
C VAL A 98 12.84 10.31 -2.73
N ILE A 99 12.03 9.25 -2.58
CA ILE A 99 12.29 8.14 -1.63
C ILE A 99 12.53 6.79 -2.30
N ALA A 100 12.12 6.64 -3.56
CA ALA A 100 12.32 5.44 -4.37
C ALA A 100 12.38 5.79 -5.84
N VAL A 101 13.11 5.00 -6.63
CA VAL A 101 13.34 5.24 -8.06
C VAL A 101 13.33 3.93 -8.85
N THR A 102 12.98 4.01 -10.13
CA THR A 102 13.26 2.95 -11.10
C THR A 102 14.71 3.06 -11.57
N GLN A 103 15.22 2.02 -12.25
CA GLN A 103 16.58 2.00 -12.77
C GLN A 103 16.86 3.17 -13.74
N ASP A 104 15.88 3.54 -14.55
CA ASP A 104 16.01 4.58 -15.58
C ASP A 104 15.56 5.97 -15.08
N SER A 105 15.31 6.12 -13.78
CA SER A 105 14.93 7.42 -13.21
C SER A 105 16.06 8.43 -13.36
N PRO A 106 15.79 9.65 -13.84
CA PRO A 106 16.80 10.71 -13.91
C PRO A 106 17.00 11.44 -12.56
N LEU A 107 16.21 11.06 -11.55
CA LEU A 107 16.33 11.52 -10.16
C LEU A 107 16.94 10.42 -9.29
N ALA A 108 17.64 10.83 -8.23
CA ALA A 108 18.17 9.95 -7.21
C ALA A 108 17.33 10.01 -5.91
N PRO A 109 17.35 8.96 -5.08
CA PRO A 109 16.84 9.05 -3.71
C PRO A 109 17.45 10.25 -2.96
N SER A 110 16.65 10.87 -2.11
CA SER A 110 16.92 12.12 -1.38
C SER A 110 16.92 13.41 -2.21
N ASP A 111 16.81 13.37 -3.54
CA ASP A 111 16.62 14.58 -4.35
C ASP A 111 15.37 15.36 -3.86
N ARG A 112 15.51 16.68 -3.74
CA ARG A 112 14.46 17.59 -3.25
C ARG A 112 13.86 18.35 -4.41
N ILE A 113 12.59 18.10 -4.69
CA ILE A 113 11.82 18.75 -5.73
C ILE A 113 11.23 20.05 -5.16
N VAL A 114 11.49 21.16 -5.85
CA VAL A 114 10.96 22.50 -5.49
C VAL A 114 10.13 23.12 -6.61
N ARG A 115 10.21 22.55 -7.83
CA ARG A 115 9.44 23.01 -8.98
C ARG A 115 8.97 21.82 -9.83
N VAL A 116 7.72 21.87 -10.26
CA VAL A 116 7.13 20.91 -11.22
C VAL A 116 6.55 21.71 -12.38
N GLY A 117 7.05 21.46 -13.59
CA GLY A 117 6.73 22.25 -14.77
C GLY A 117 7.08 23.73 -14.55
N GLY A 118 6.08 24.59 -14.72
CA GLY A 118 6.21 26.04 -14.50
C GLY A 118 5.95 26.50 -13.06
N ARG A 119 5.58 25.60 -12.14
CA ARG A 119 5.14 25.95 -10.79
C ARG A 119 6.19 25.60 -9.75
N GLU A 120 6.64 26.61 -9.02
CA GLU A 120 7.54 26.49 -7.88
C GLU A 120 6.73 26.66 -6.59
N ASP A 121 6.94 25.79 -5.62
CA ASP A 121 6.31 25.89 -4.30
C ASP A 121 7.24 25.31 -3.24
N ILE A 122 7.32 25.98 -2.09
CA ILE A 122 8.07 25.50 -0.93
C ILE A 122 7.26 24.54 -0.07
N ASP A 123 5.95 24.50 -0.28
CA ASP A 123 5.03 23.58 0.38
C ASP A 123 4.95 22.27 -0.40
N GLY A 124 5.49 21.21 0.22
CA GLY A 124 5.51 19.88 -0.37
C GLY A 124 4.12 19.31 -0.69
N GLU A 125 3.07 19.68 0.05
CA GLU A 125 1.70 19.17 -0.21
C GLU A 125 1.14 19.76 -1.51
N ARG A 126 1.27 21.08 -1.71
CA ARG A 126 0.81 21.73 -2.96
C ARG A 126 1.64 21.30 -4.18
N LEU A 127 2.94 21.08 -3.99
CA LEU A 127 3.80 20.62 -5.06
C LEU A 127 3.50 19.18 -5.46
N LEU A 128 3.07 18.34 -4.51
CA LEU A 128 2.64 16.96 -4.74
C LEU A 128 1.36 16.89 -5.60
N GLU A 129 0.39 17.78 -5.38
CA GLU A 129 -0.79 17.90 -6.26
C GLU A 129 -0.41 18.25 -7.69
N THR A 130 0.51 19.21 -7.85
CA THR A 130 1.01 19.63 -9.17
C THR A 130 1.77 18.50 -9.87
N LEU A 131 2.55 17.73 -9.12
CA LEU A 131 3.18 16.51 -9.63
C LEU A 131 2.15 15.49 -10.12
N ALA A 132 0.96 15.48 -9.52
CA ALA A 132 -0.12 14.59 -9.91
C ALA A 132 -0.81 14.92 -11.20
N GLU A 133 -1.15 16.17 -11.37
CA GLU A 133 -1.65 16.68 -12.64
C GLU A 133 -0.62 16.43 -13.77
N ALA A 134 0.67 16.65 -13.48
CA ALA A 134 1.74 16.44 -14.46
C ALA A 134 1.90 14.96 -14.86
N ARG A 135 1.81 14.02 -13.91
CA ARG A 135 1.80 12.58 -14.21
C ARG A 135 0.60 12.20 -15.05
N ASP A 136 -0.61 12.59 -14.63
CA ASP A 136 -1.86 12.16 -15.26
C ASP A 136 -2.05 12.74 -16.66
N ALA A 137 -1.39 13.87 -16.96
CA ALA A 137 -1.29 14.40 -18.31
C ALA A 137 -0.51 13.49 -19.28
N GLY A 138 0.34 12.58 -18.77
CA GLY A 138 1.10 11.61 -19.55
C GLY A 138 2.19 12.18 -20.46
N LYS A 139 2.43 13.49 -20.39
CA LYS A 139 3.41 14.19 -21.23
C LYS A 139 4.71 14.42 -20.45
N PRO A 140 5.88 14.41 -21.11
CA PRO A 140 7.11 14.80 -20.46
C PRO A 140 7.03 16.21 -19.86
N PHE A 141 7.57 16.39 -18.66
CA PHE A 141 7.61 17.65 -17.94
C PHE A 141 8.95 17.84 -17.21
N ASN A 142 9.28 19.07 -16.84
CA ASN A 142 10.53 19.37 -16.13
C ASN A 142 10.31 19.43 -14.62
N VAL A 143 11.30 19.01 -13.86
CA VAL A 143 11.35 19.10 -12.41
C VAL A 143 12.61 19.86 -12.00
N GLY A 144 12.41 20.95 -11.25
CA GLY A 144 13.49 21.72 -10.64
C GLY A 144 13.81 21.19 -9.24
N LEU A 145 15.09 20.97 -8.97
CA LEU A 145 15.61 20.48 -7.71
C LEU A 145 16.16 21.62 -6.85
N ALA A 146 16.15 21.44 -5.53
CA ALA A 146 16.74 22.39 -4.58
C ALA A 146 18.26 22.58 -4.80
N SER A 147 18.92 21.65 -5.48
CA SER A 147 20.32 21.76 -5.90
C SER A 147 20.54 22.71 -7.09
N GLY A 148 19.47 23.26 -7.67
CA GLY A 148 19.51 24.08 -8.88
C GLY A 148 19.48 23.28 -10.19
N ARG A 149 19.57 21.95 -10.12
CA ARG A 149 19.41 21.07 -11.28
C ARG A 149 17.97 21.10 -11.80
N ASN A 150 17.81 21.07 -13.12
CA ASN A 150 16.53 20.89 -13.79
C ASN A 150 16.56 19.59 -14.59
N VAL A 151 15.54 18.75 -14.42
CA VAL A 151 15.53 17.38 -14.94
C VAL A 151 14.23 17.11 -15.70
N ALA A 152 14.32 16.56 -16.91
CA ALA A 152 13.16 16.14 -17.68
C ALA A 152 12.66 14.79 -17.17
N ILE A 153 11.38 14.73 -16.81
CA ILE A 153 10.68 13.53 -16.36
C ILE A 153 9.73 13.07 -17.46
N LYS A 154 9.73 11.77 -17.73
CA LYS A 154 8.78 11.13 -18.65
C LYS A 154 7.95 10.11 -17.87
N PRO A 155 6.64 10.34 -17.69
CA PRO A 155 5.72 9.31 -17.22
C PRO A 155 5.71 8.10 -18.16
N PHE A 156 5.36 6.93 -17.63
CA PHE A 156 5.20 5.70 -18.41
C PHE A 156 3.86 5.03 -18.12
N GLU A 157 3.33 4.29 -19.09
CA GLU A 157 2.03 3.63 -18.98
C GLU A 157 2.15 2.27 -18.30
N VAL A 158 1.22 1.99 -17.41
CA VAL A 158 1.01 0.69 -16.74
C VAL A 158 -0.46 0.31 -16.81
N CYS A 159 -0.79 -0.95 -16.53
CA CYS A 159 -2.18 -1.30 -16.28
C CYS A 159 -2.69 -0.54 -15.05
N ARG A 160 -3.98 -0.19 -15.08
CA ARG A 160 -4.68 0.46 -13.98
C ARG A 160 -4.60 -0.40 -12.71
N GLY A 161 -4.57 0.28 -11.56
CA GLY A 161 -4.47 -0.35 -10.25
C GLY A 161 -3.15 0.02 -9.61
N TYR A 162 -3.05 1.27 -9.14
CA TYR A 162 -1.87 1.71 -8.42
C TYR A 162 -1.62 0.83 -7.21
N THR A 163 -0.41 0.27 -7.11
CA THR A 163 0.06 -0.42 -5.91
C THR A 163 0.68 0.61 -4.99
N ARG A 164 0.15 0.76 -3.78
CA ARG A 164 0.68 1.64 -2.74
C ARG A 164 0.66 0.94 -1.39
N PHE A 165 1.41 1.49 -0.45
CA PHE A 165 1.43 1.02 0.93
C PHE A 165 0.63 1.95 1.85
N ALA A 166 0.17 1.37 2.96
CA ALA A 166 -0.48 2.09 4.03
C ALA A 166 0.44 3.20 4.58
N PRO A 167 -0.15 4.35 4.97
CA PRO A 167 0.57 5.41 5.68
C PRO A 167 1.30 4.87 6.94
N PRO A 168 2.54 5.31 7.24
CA PRO A 168 3.27 4.91 8.45
C PRO A 168 2.52 4.97 9.78
N ASN A 169 1.63 5.96 9.98
CA ASN A 169 0.85 6.10 11.21
C ASN A 169 -0.38 5.19 11.28
N THR A 170 -0.81 4.63 10.14
CA THR A 170 -1.92 3.68 10.02
C THR A 170 -1.45 2.43 9.27
N ALA A 171 -0.34 1.85 9.76
CA ALA A 171 0.42 0.79 9.09
C ALA A 171 -0.40 -0.47 8.73
N GLN A 172 -1.51 -0.73 9.43
CA GLN A 172 -2.39 -1.89 9.21
C GLN A 172 -3.54 -1.59 8.26
N LEU A 173 -3.68 -0.36 7.76
CA LEU A 173 -4.72 0.00 6.82
C LEU A 173 -4.59 -0.85 5.55
N GLN A 174 -5.72 -1.37 5.10
CA GLN A 174 -5.85 -1.99 3.81
C GLN A 174 -7.10 -1.45 3.14
N ASP A 175 -6.99 -1.14 1.86
CA ASP A 175 -8.11 -0.70 1.05
C ASP A 175 -7.88 -1.08 -0.41
N TYR A 176 -8.83 -1.80 -0.98
CA TYR A 176 -8.75 -2.42 -2.29
C TYR A 176 -9.80 -1.81 -3.20
N HIS A 177 -9.35 -0.99 -4.15
CA HIS A 177 -10.20 -0.27 -5.08
C HIS A 177 -9.65 -0.41 -6.50
N TRP A 178 -10.52 -0.29 -7.51
CA TRP A 178 -10.14 -0.52 -8.92
C TRP A 178 -9.17 0.52 -9.51
N LEU A 179 -8.83 1.57 -8.78
CA LEU A 179 -7.85 2.57 -9.23
C LEU A 179 -6.53 2.47 -8.48
N LEU A 180 -6.59 1.95 -7.26
CA LEU A 180 -5.53 2.02 -6.27
C LEU A 180 -5.83 0.98 -5.21
N SER A 181 -4.84 0.18 -4.84
CA SER A 181 -4.90 -0.63 -3.61
C SER A 181 -3.83 -0.16 -2.63
N LEU A 182 -4.25 0.03 -1.39
CA LEU A 182 -3.41 0.27 -0.23
C LEU A 182 -3.17 -1.06 0.46
N HIS A 183 -1.91 -1.49 0.44
CA HIS A 183 -1.45 -2.70 1.10
C HIS A 183 -0.87 -2.35 2.47
N PRO A 184 -1.14 -3.14 3.51
CA PRO A 184 -0.62 -2.86 4.85
C PRO A 184 0.90 -3.05 4.88
N LEU A 185 1.58 -2.30 5.74
CA LEU A 185 3.04 -2.30 5.83
C LEU A 185 3.62 -3.63 6.30
N GLU A 186 2.82 -4.48 6.93
CA GLU A 186 3.26 -5.82 7.32
C GLU A 186 3.78 -6.65 6.14
N VAL A 187 3.27 -6.45 4.92
CA VAL A 187 3.74 -7.21 3.74
C VAL A 187 5.24 -6.96 3.49
N THR A 188 5.74 -5.78 3.81
CA THR A 188 7.18 -5.46 3.68
C THR A 188 8.04 -6.19 4.72
N GLN A 189 7.45 -6.60 5.85
CA GLN A 189 8.11 -7.39 6.89
C GLN A 189 8.32 -8.84 6.47
N ALA A 190 7.70 -9.29 5.37
CA ALA A 190 8.02 -10.58 4.73
C ALA A 190 9.33 -10.55 3.94
N GLU A 191 9.98 -9.39 3.82
CA GLU A 191 11.14 -9.17 2.95
C GLU A 191 10.91 -9.75 1.54
N PRO A 192 9.92 -9.22 0.79
CA PRO A 192 9.62 -9.75 -0.53
C PRO A 192 10.82 -9.59 -1.48
N THR A 193 11.05 -10.60 -2.32
CA THR A 193 12.00 -10.55 -3.42
C THR A 193 11.47 -9.67 -4.57
N PRO A 194 12.31 -9.31 -5.56
CA PRO A 194 11.85 -8.55 -6.73
C PRO A 194 10.70 -9.23 -7.51
N ASP A 195 10.69 -10.55 -7.60
CA ASP A 195 9.60 -11.30 -8.26
C ASP A 195 8.33 -11.31 -7.39
N GLU A 196 8.45 -11.38 -6.07
CA GLU A 196 7.29 -11.27 -5.16
C GLU A 196 6.71 -9.85 -5.16
N ALA A 197 7.55 -8.83 -5.28
CA ALA A 197 7.11 -7.44 -5.49
C ALA A 197 6.39 -7.27 -6.83
N LEU A 198 6.89 -7.90 -7.90
CA LEU A 198 6.19 -7.92 -9.19
C LEU A 198 4.85 -8.64 -9.08
N TRP A 199 4.78 -9.76 -8.35
CA TRP A 199 3.50 -10.41 -8.06
C TRP A 199 2.52 -9.45 -7.39
N MET A 200 2.94 -8.71 -6.36
CA MET A 200 2.08 -7.73 -5.69
C MET A 200 1.52 -6.66 -6.65
N VAL A 201 2.36 -6.17 -7.57
CA VAL A 201 1.97 -5.19 -8.58
C VAL A 201 0.97 -5.79 -9.57
N LEU A 202 1.30 -6.94 -10.18
CA LEU A 202 0.43 -7.59 -11.14
C LEU A 202 -0.89 -8.04 -10.52
N TRP A 203 -0.86 -8.49 -9.27
CA TRP A 203 -2.06 -8.83 -8.50
C TRP A 203 -2.95 -7.61 -8.30
N THR A 204 -2.37 -6.46 -7.96
CA THR A 204 -3.14 -5.21 -7.81
C THR A 204 -3.77 -4.78 -9.13
N GLN A 205 -3.04 -4.91 -10.24
CA GLN A 205 -3.57 -4.64 -11.58
C GLN A 205 -4.67 -5.63 -11.95
N GLY A 206 -4.49 -6.92 -11.65
CA GLY A 206 -5.49 -7.96 -11.86
C GLY A 206 -6.77 -7.70 -11.06
N LEU A 207 -6.66 -7.25 -9.81
CA LEU A 207 -7.80 -6.87 -9.01
C LEU A 207 -8.59 -5.71 -9.64
N SER A 208 -7.87 -4.71 -10.17
CA SER A 208 -8.47 -3.59 -10.90
C SER A 208 -9.24 -4.08 -12.14
N GLU A 209 -8.64 -4.95 -12.95
CA GLU A 209 -9.25 -5.33 -14.23
C GLU A 209 -10.35 -6.38 -14.07
N GLU A 210 -10.12 -7.40 -13.24
CA GLU A 210 -11.08 -8.50 -13.03
C GLU A 210 -12.23 -8.09 -12.08
N GLY A 211 -11.91 -7.26 -11.07
CA GLY A 211 -12.89 -6.80 -10.08
C GLY A 211 -13.51 -5.44 -10.39
N GLY A 212 -12.91 -4.66 -11.30
CA GLY A 212 -13.24 -3.24 -11.49
C GLY A 212 -14.68 -2.98 -11.88
N ALA A 213 -15.26 -3.80 -12.75
CA ALA A 213 -16.67 -3.67 -13.13
C ALA A 213 -17.59 -3.83 -11.91
N ARG A 214 -17.37 -4.87 -11.09
CA ARG A 214 -18.18 -5.14 -9.89
C ARG A 214 -18.04 -4.03 -8.86
N MET A 215 -16.81 -3.57 -8.61
CA MET A 215 -16.53 -2.48 -7.68
C MET A 215 -17.19 -1.17 -8.14
N LYS A 216 -17.06 -0.81 -9.42
CA LYS A 216 -17.71 0.38 -10.01
C LYS A 216 -19.23 0.28 -9.89
N THR A 217 -19.83 -0.86 -10.23
CA THR A 217 -21.28 -1.05 -10.13
C THR A 217 -21.76 -0.85 -8.70
N TYR A 218 -21.10 -1.44 -7.72
CA TYR A 218 -21.44 -1.22 -6.30
C TYR A 218 -21.29 0.25 -5.91
N HIS A 219 -20.15 0.87 -6.22
CA HIS A 219 -19.88 2.29 -5.91
C HIS A 219 -20.93 3.24 -6.47
N TYR A 220 -21.30 3.07 -7.74
CA TYR A 220 -22.29 3.94 -8.38
C TYR A 220 -23.73 3.60 -7.96
N ALA A 221 -24.03 2.35 -7.60
CA ALA A 221 -25.34 1.97 -7.09
C ALA A 221 -25.63 2.56 -5.70
N ILE A 222 -24.61 2.73 -4.86
CA ILE A 222 -24.76 3.30 -3.51
C ILE A 222 -24.58 4.82 -3.45
N LYS A 223 -24.22 5.48 -4.56
CA LYS A 223 -24.01 6.93 -4.62
C LYS A 223 -25.30 7.69 -4.93
N ILE A 224 -25.84 8.38 -3.92
CA ILE A 224 -26.77 9.50 -4.09
C ILE A 224 -25.93 10.75 -4.44
N ALA A 225 -25.91 11.15 -5.72
CA ALA A 225 -25.44 12.43 -6.27
C ALA A 225 -24.20 13.11 -5.62
N GLY A 226 -23.00 12.91 -6.20
CA GLY A 226 -21.82 13.73 -5.94
C GLY A 226 -20.52 13.12 -6.49
N THR A 227 -19.88 13.79 -7.44
CA THR A 227 -18.61 13.37 -8.08
C THR A 227 -17.51 14.38 -7.83
N LEU A 228 -16.40 14.00 -7.17
CA LEU A 228 -15.09 14.68 -7.30
C LEU A 228 -13.92 13.72 -7.00
N TYR A 229 -13.13 13.41 -8.02
CA TYR A 229 -11.84 12.68 -7.93
C TYR A 229 -10.69 13.70 -7.89
N ASN A 230 -9.60 13.47 -7.12
CA ASN A 230 -8.21 13.80 -7.53
C ASN A 230 -7.07 13.59 -6.49
N LEU A 231 -7.31 13.29 -5.21
CA LEU A 231 -6.23 13.44 -4.19
C LEU A 231 -5.41 12.18 -3.82
N ALA A 232 -5.84 10.95 -4.17
CA ALA A 232 -5.25 9.73 -3.59
C ALA A 232 -4.08 9.09 -4.37
N THR A 233 -3.89 9.42 -5.65
CA THR A 233 -3.14 8.55 -6.57
C THR A 233 -1.62 8.78 -6.59
N LEU A 234 -1.11 9.89 -6.06
CA LEU A 234 0.33 10.17 -5.98
C LEU A 234 0.89 10.38 -4.61
N ALA A 235 0.00 10.57 -3.65
CA ALA A 235 0.36 10.97 -2.34
C ALA A 235 0.67 9.76 -1.47
N SER A 236 1.96 9.49 -1.37
CA SER A 236 2.68 9.54 -0.10
C SER A 236 2.53 10.86 0.68
N GLY A 237 1.53 11.70 0.38
CA GLY A 237 1.06 12.82 1.19
C GLY A 237 0.35 12.20 2.38
N VAL A 238 1.21 11.66 3.24
CA VAL A 238 0.85 10.71 4.28
C VAL A 238 -0.18 11.34 5.19
N LYS A 239 -0.27 12.66 5.31
CA LYS A 239 -1.20 13.35 6.19
C LYS A 239 -2.67 13.29 5.75
N ALA A 240 -3.02 13.59 4.49
CA ALA A 240 -4.42 13.54 4.07
C ALA A 240 -4.95 12.08 4.09
N ALA A 241 -4.10 11.15 3.64
CA ALA A 241 -4.34 9.72 3.76
C ALA A 241 -4.38 9.28 5.24
N ALA A 242 -3.50 9.79 6.11
CA ALA A 242 -3.44 9.51 7.54
C ALA A 242 -4.67 10.01 8.29
N LEU A 243 -5.07 11.26 8.07
CA LEU A 243 -6.22 11.86 8.76
C LEU A 243 -7.52 11.14 8.37
N ALA A 244 -7.66 10.83 7.08
CA ALA A 244 -8.80 10.05 6.61
C ALA A 244 -8.69 8.57 7.02
N ALA A 245 -7.49 8.00 7.13
CA ALA A 245 -7.27 6.65 7.67
C ALA A 245 -7.54 6.57 9.17
N ASP A 246 -7.13 7.56 9.97
CA ASP A 246 -7.41 7.65 11.40
C ASP A 246 -8.92 7.80 11.63
N ALA A 247 -9.60 8.62 10.82
CA ALA A 247 -11.05 8.73 10.83
C ALA A 247 -11.73 7.41 10.42
N ALA A 248 -11.24 6.73 9.37
CA ALA A 248 -11.75 5.44 8.92
C ALA A 248 -11.52 4.33 9.96
N MET A 249 -10.34 4.26 10.57
CA MET A 249 -10.00 3.30 11.63
C MET A 249 -10.81 3.56 12.89
N SER A 250 -11.05 4.82 13.25
CA SER A 250 -11.92 5.18 14.39
C SER A 250 -13.38 4.79 14.12
N ALA A 251 -13.88 5.05 12.91
CA ALA A 251 -15.21 4.62 12.48
C ALA A 251 -15.33 3.08 12.42
N ALA A 252 -14.32 2.38 11.90
CA ALA A 252 -14.26 0.93 11.85
C ALA A 252 -14.18 0.30 13.24
N LYS A 253 -13.40 0.87 14.17
CA LYS A 253 -13.38 0.45 15.59
C LYS A 253 -14.76 0.61 16.23
N SER A 254 -15.46 1.71 15.93
CA SER A 254 -16.80 1.99 16.46
C SER A 254 -17.86 1.03 15.87
N ALA A 255 -17.79 0.73 14.57
CA ALA A 255 -18.67 -0.24 13.92
C ALA A 255 -18.38 -1.69 14.36
N ALA A 256 -17.10 -2.04 14.50
CA ALA A 256 -16.68 -3.35 15.01
C ALA A 256 -17.06 -3.56 16.47
N ALA A 257 -17.25 -2.49 17.27
CA ALA A 257 -17.79 -2.59 18.62
C ALA A 257 -19.27 -3.00 18.64
N ASN A 258 -20.03 -2.71 17.58
CA ASN A 258 -21.47 -2.98 17.50
C ASN A 258 -21.84 -4.35 16.88
N VAL A 259 -20.92 -5.01 16.14
CA VAL A 259 -21.21 -6.25 15.37
C VAL A 259 -20.45 -7.48 15.88
N ALA A 260 -19.60 -7.36 16.89
CA ALA A 260 -18.79 -8.49 17.34
C ALA A 260 -19.55 -9.38 18.34
N SER A 261 -19.83 -10.63 17.93
CA SER A 261 -20.02 -11.69 18.92
C SER A 261 -18.73 -11.86 19.73
N GLU A 262 -18.87 -11.89 21.06
CA GLU A 262 -17.75 -11.87 22.02
C GLU A 262 -16.76 -13.04 21.86
N PHE A 263 -17.16 -14.12 21.18
CA PHE A 263 -16.41 -15.38 21.15
C PHE A 263 -15.21 -15.40 20.17
N LEU A 264 -15.26 -14.66 19.04
CA LEU A 264 -14.18 -14.70 18.02
C LEU A 264 -13.06 -13.68 18.25
N LYS A 265 -13.35 -12.54 18.91
CA LYS A 265 -12.37 -11.46 19.12
C LYS A 265 -11.31 -11.80 20.15
N GLN A 266 -11.69 -12.41 21.27
CA GLN A 266 -10.73 -12.71 22.34
C GLN A 266 -9.78 -13.84 21.92
N GLN A 267 -10.29 -14.88 21.27
CA GLN A 267 -9.48 -16.05 20.95
C GLN A 267 -8.45 -15.77 19.84
N LEU A 268 -8.80 -15.03 18.78
CA LEU A 268 -7.86 -14.73 17.69
C LEU A 268 -6.82 -13.66 18.06
N ILE A 269 -7.20 -12.64 18.83
CA ILE A 269 -6.31 -11.54 19.21
C ILE A 269 -5.32 -12.00 20.28
N GLU A 270 -5.74 -12.81 21.26
CA GLU A 270 -4.81 -13.34 22.28
C GLU A 270 -3.89 -14.41 21.71
N GLN A 271 -4.37 -15.30 20.84
CA GLN A 271 -3.52 -16.32 20.22
C GLN A 271 -2.51 -15.73 19.25
N GLY A 272 -2.89 -14.71 18.45
CA GLY A 272 -1.97 -14.01 17.57
C GLY A 272 -0.90 -13.21 18.33
N LYS A 273 -1.28 -12.53 19.43
CA LYS A 273 -0.34 -11.78 20.26
C LYS A 273 0.60 -12.70 21.06
N ALA A 274 0.11 -13.81 21.58
CA ALA A 274 0.95 -14.77 22.31
C ALA A 274 2.02 -15.38 21.39
N LEU A 275 1.65 -15.75 20.16
CA LEU A 275 2.58 -16.32 19.18
C LEU A 275 3.62 -15.29 18.69
N ALA A 276 3.19 -14.05 18.43
CA ALA A 276 4.08 -12.95 18.06
C ALA A 276 5.06 -12.59 19.20
N THR A 277 4.59 -12.57 20.45
CA THR A 277 5.42 -12.27 21.63
C THR A 277 6.43 -13.38 21.93
N GLN A 278 6.07 -14.64 21.65
CA GLN A 278 6.97 -15.79 21.81
C GLN A 278 8.09 -15.77 20.76
N LYS A 279 7.77 -15.46 19.49
CA LYS A 279 8.75 -15.34 18.40
C LYS A 279 9.69 -14.13 18.53
N ILE A 280 9.20 -13.01 19.06
CA ILE A 280 10.06 -11.84 19.36
C ILE A 280 11.12 -12.17 20.43
N ARG A 281 10.83 -13.10 21.36
CA ARG A 281 11.82 -13.58 22.34
C ARG A 281 12.83 -14.57 21.78
N GLU A 282 12.53 -15.23 20.66
CA GLU A 282 13.36 -16.25 20.02
C GLU A 282 14.21 -15.71 18.86
N GLY A 283 14.37 -14.39 18.75
CA GLY A 283 15.17 -13.77 17.69
C GLY A 283 16.59 -14.33 17.60
N LEU A 284 16.98 -14.71 16.37
CA LEU A 284 18.32 -15.04 15.87
C LEU A 284 18.76 -16.51 15.87
N VAL A 285 17.99 -17.41 15.23
CA VAL A 285 18.56 -18.62 14.61
C VAL A 285 17.89 -18.92 13.26
N ASP A 286 18.64 -18.81 12.16
CA ASP A 286 18.29 -19.33 10.83
C ASP A 286 18.31 -20.87 10.85
N ALA A 287 17.29 -21.46 11.45
CA ALA A 287 16.95 -22.86 11.28
C ALA A 287 15.48 -22.92 10.87
N ALA A 288 15.20 -23.52 9.71
CA ALA A 288 13.86 -23.80 9.23
C ALA A 288 13.09 -24.65 10.26
N GLN A 289 12.47 -24.00 11.24
CA GLN A 289 11.43 -24.62 12.03
C GLN A 289 10.30 -24.94 11.06
N GLN A 290 10.13 -26.22 10.75
CA GLN A 290 8.92 -26.67 10.08
C GLN A 290 7.74 -26.24 10.94
N LEU A 291 6.92 -25.33 10.40
CA LEU A 291 5.67 -24.93 11.05
C LEU A 291 4.81 -26.18 11.24
N THR A 292 4.15 -26.25 12.38
CA THR A 292 3.16 -27.32 12.57
C THR A 292 1.99 -27.09 11.61
N ARG A 293 1.34 -28.17 11.16
CA ARG A 293 0.13 -28.05 10.34
C ARG A 293 -0.91 -27.14 10.99
N GLN A 294 -1.09 -27.26 12.31
CA GLN A 294 -2.02 -26.41 13.05
C GLN A 294 -1.67 -24.91 12.99
N GLN A 295 -0.38 -24.54 13.02
CA GLN A 295 0.03 -23.15 12.88
C GLN A 295 -0.32 -22.60 11.49
N VAL A 296 -0.03 -23.36 10.43
CA VAL A 296 -0.39 -22.98 9.05
C VAL A 296 -1.90 -22.76 8.94
N MET A 297 -2.69 -23.68 9.49
CA MET A 297 -4.14 -23.63 9.49
C MET A 297 -4.70 -22.40 10.21
N ASN A 298 -4.17 -22.08 11.39
CA ASN A 298 -4.57 -20.90 12.16
C ASN A 298 -4.29 -19.60 11.39
N VAL A 299 -3.14 -19.51 10.72
CA VAL A 299 -2.78 -18.33 9.93
C VAL A 299 -3.66 -18.20 8.69
N MET A 300 -3.95 -19.30 7.98
CA MET A 300 -4.88 -19.29 6.85
C MET A 300 -6.31 -18.91 7.26
N GLN A 301 -6.76 -19.33 8.44
CA GLN A 301 -8.03 -18.89 9.01
C GLN A 301 -8.02 -17.39 9.32
N ALA A 302 -6.93 -16.87 9.87
CA ALA A 302 -6.78 -15.44 10.11
C ALA A 302 -6.82 -14.64 8.79
N ALA A 303 -6.23 -15.16 7.70
CA ALA A 303 -6.34 -14.53 6.38
C ALA A 303 -7.76 -14.57 5.80
N ALA A 304 -8.50 -15.67 5.99
CA ALA A 304 -9.91 -15.73 5.60
C ALA A 304 -10.76 -14.73 6.41
N ALA A 305 -10.53 -14.62 7.72
CA ALA A 305 -11.18 -13.64 8.58
C ALA A 305 -10.81 -12.20 8.18
N ASN A 306 -9.54 -11.96 7.83
CA ASN A 306 -9.06 -10.67 7.33
C ASN A 306 -9.81 -10.27 6.06
N ARG A 307 -9.86 -11.16 5.05
CA ARG A 307 -10.61 -10.95 3.81
C ARG A 307 -12.09 -10.68 4.08
N GLY A 308 -12.70 -11.42 5.01
CA GLY A 308 -14.09 -11.24 5.43
C GLY A 308 -14.38 -9.98 6.24
N SER A 309 -13.35 -9.31 6.77
CA SER A 309 -13.48 -8.08 7.55
C SER A 309 -13.52 -6.81 6.69
N LEU A 310 -13.21 -6.92 5.40
CA LEU A 310 -13.23 -5.81 4.46
C LEU A 310 -14.65 -5.23 4.30
N SER A 311 -14.76 -3.90 4.20
CA SER A 311 -16.02 -3.16 4.05
C SER A 311 -16.09 -2.38 2.75
N GLY A 312 -17.27 -1.82 2.43
CA GLY A 312 -17.46 -0.95 1.25
C GLY A 312 -17.00 -1.59 -0.07
N VAL A 313 -16.33 -0.81 -0.92
CA VAL A 313 -15.79 -1.30 -2.20
C VAL A 313 -14.75 -2.41 -2.00
N SER A 314 -13.95 -2.34 -0.93
CA SER A 314 -12.98 -3.39 -0.57
C SER A 314 -13.65 -4.75 -0.36
N ARG A 315 -14.86 -4.80 0.22
CA ARG A 315 -15.63 -6.05 0.36
C ARG A 315 -15.97 -6.67 -1.00
N ILE A 316 -16.28 -5.82 -1.98
CA ILE A 316 -16.57 -6.27 -3.34
C ILE A 316 -15.31 -6.76 -4.02
N ALA A 317 -14.21 -6.01 -3.90
CA ALA A 317 -12.89 -6.39 -4.39
C ALA A 317 -12.47 -7.78 -3.87
N ALA A 318 -12.73 -8.04 -2.58
CA ALA A 318 -12.46 -9.31 -1.93
C ALA A 318 -13.08 -10.51 -2.67
N THR A 319 -14.21 -10.35 -3.38
CA THR A 319 -14.86 -11.43 -4.14
C THR A 319 -14.12 -11.83 -5.42
N THR A 320 -13.08 -11.08 -5.79
CA THR A 320 -12.30 -11.27 -7.02
C THR A 320 -10.81 -11.52 -6.80
N PHE A 321 -10.42 -11.81 -5.55
CA PHE A 321 -9.00 -12.04 -5.20
C PHE A 321 -8.39 -13.25 -5.91
N ASP A 322 -9.17 -14.31 -6.14
CA ASP A 322 -8.77 -15.50 -6.90
C ASP A 322 -8.53 -15.20 -8.39
N TYR A 323 -9.35 -14.32 -8.99
CA TYR A 323 -9.11 -13.83 -10.35
C TYR A 323 -7.85 -12.97 -10.44
N ALA A 324 -7.59 -12.14 -9.42
CA ALA A 324 -6.34 -11.37 -9.31
C ALA A 324 -5.11 -12.29 -9.16
N ASP A 325 -5.23 -13.41 -8.43
CA ASP A 325 -4.17 -14.44 -8.34
C ASP A 325 -3.88 -15.07 -9.71
N ALA A 326 -4.93 -15.48 -10.42
CA ALA A 326 -4.82 -16.05 -11.76
C ALA A 326 -4.21 -15.07 -12.77
N TRP A 327 -4.60 -13.80 -12.68
CA TRP A 327 -4.07 -12.71 -13.49
C TRP A 327 -2.57 -12.55 -13.26
N ALA A 328 -2.15 -12.40 -12.00
CA ALA A 328 -0.75 -12.25 -11.62
C ALA A 328 0.08 -13.44 -12.10
N PHE A 329 -0.37 -14.67 -11.81
CA PHE A 329 0.32 -15.90 -12.20
C PHE A 329 0.62 -15.97 -13.70
N THR A 330 -0.38 -15.66 -14.53
CA THR A 330 -0.23 -15.71 -15.99
C THR A 330 0.76 -14.67 -16.50
N ARG A 331 0.76 -13.48 -15.92
CA ARG A 331 1.58 -12.33 -16.37
C ARG A 331 2.99 -12.34 -15.83
N MET A 332 3.23 -12.99 -14.68
CA MET A 332 4.58 -13.30 -14.20
C MET A 332 5.34 -14.10 -15.26
N ALA A 333 4.74 -15.16 -15.80
CA ALA A 333 5.34 -15.98 -16.85
C ALA A 333 5.66 -15.16 -18.12
N ALA A 334 4.74 -14.29 -18.53
CA ALA A 334 4.92 -13.43 -19.71
C ALA A 334 6.06 -12.40 -19.56
N LEU A 335 6.42 -12.04 -18.32
CA LEU A 335 7.55 -11.17 -17.98
C LEU A 335 8.86 -11.92 -17.73
N GLY A 336 8.90 -13.24 -17.97
CA GLY A 336 10.03 -14.09 -17.61
C GLY A 336 10.32 -14.13 -16.11
N ALA A 337 9.32 -13.80 -15.28
CA ALA A 337 9.38 -13.88 -13.82
C ALA A 337 8.87 -15.24 -13.35
N SER A 338 9.24 -15.64 -12.14
CA SER A 338 8.73 -16.89 -11.55
C SER A 338 7.21 -16.81 -11.31
N PRO A 339 6.38 -17.65 -11.95
CA PRO A 339 4.94 -17.69 -11.67
C PRO A 339 4.64 -18.16 -10.24
N LEU A 340 5.64 -18.75 -9.56
CA LEU A 340 5.53 -19.27 -8.21
C LEU A 340 5.79 -18.22 -7.12
N ALA A 341 6.11 -16.98 -7.47
CA ALA A 341 6.39 -15.92 -6.50
C ALA A 341 5.21 -15.67 -5.53
N GLY A 342 3.97 -15.84 -5.99
CA GLY A 342 2.81 -15.77 -5.10
C GLY A 342 2.83 -16.83 -4.00
N PHE A 343 3.27 -18.05 -4.32
CA PHE A 343 3.39 -19.15 -3.35
C PHE A 343 4.54 -18.92 -2.38
N THR A 344 5.69 -18.44 -2.85
CA THR A 344 6.83 -18.15 -1.97
C THR A 344 6.52 -16.99 -1.02
N LEU A 345 5.85 -15.94 -1.52
CA LEU A 345 5.36 -14.85 -0.67
C LEU A 345 4.35 -15.35 0.36
N HIS A 346 3.39 -16.17 -0.06
CA HIS A 346 2.42 -16.80 0.85
C HIS A 346 3.13 -17.60 1.96
N GLN A 347 4.13 -18.41 1.62
CA GLN A 347 4.90 -19.18 2.59
C GLN A 347 5.62 -18.29 3.60
N LYS A 348 6.30 -17.23 3.15
CA LYS A 348 6.96 -16.25 4.04
C LYS A 348 5.98 -15.57 4.99
N LEU A 349 4.79 -15.22 4.49
CA LEU A 349 3.75 -14.60 5.30
C LEU A 349 3.23 -15.57 6.38
N ILE A 350 3.10 -16.86 6.07
CA ILE A 350 2.76 -17.89 7.07
C ILE A 350 3.86 -18.02 8.13
N GLU A 351 5.12 -18.14 7.71
CA GLU A 351 6.27 -18.27 8.61
C GLU A 351 6.41 -17.11 9.60
N ARG A 352 6.04 -15.91 9.16
CA ARG A 352 6.06 -14.69 9.98
C ARG A 352 4.71 -14.36 10.62
N SER A 353 3.68 -15.20 10.44
CA SER A 353 2.32 -14.98 10.96
C SER A 353 1.69 -13.63 10.56
N LEU A 354 1.94 -13.20 9.32
CA LEU A 354 1.49 -11.93 8.75
C LEU A 354 0.22 -12.16 7.92
N ALA A 355 -0.95 -12.13 8.57
CA ALA A 355 -2.22 -12.55 7.99
C ALA A 355 -3.15 -11.40 7.56
N ALA A 356 -2.83 -10.14 7.91
CA ALA A 356 -3.70 -9.00 7.70
C ALA A 356 -3.55 -8.36 6.30
N ASN A 357 -3.31 -9.14 5.26
CA ASN A 357 -3.07 -8.68 3.88
C ASN A 357 -3.74 -9.56 2.82
N ALA A 358 -3.71 -9.14 1.55
CA ALA A 358 -4.32 -9.87 0.43
C ALA A 358 -3.41 -10.96 -0.19
N PHE A 359 -2.13 -11.04 0.16
CA PHE A 359 -1.18 -11.96 -0.47
C PHE A 359 -1.05 -13.30 0.26
N LEU A 360 -1.58 -13.40 1.48
CA LEU A 360 -1.79 -14.69 2.13
C LEU A 360 -3.06 -15.34 1.55
N PHE A 361 -2.88 -16.43 0.81
CA PHE A 361 -4.00 -17.21 0.29
C PHE A 361 -4.79 -17.87 1.42
N ASP A 362 -6.10 -17.61 1.46
CA ASP A 362 -7.02 -18.47 2.19
C ASP A 362 -7.15 -19.84 1.50
N ALA A 363 -7.86 -20.78 2.14
CA ALA A 363 -7.98 -22.16 1.66
C ALA A 363 -8.55 -22.27 0.23
N ASP A 364 -9.57 -21.47 -0.08
CA ASP A 364 -10.24 -21.52 -1.37
C ASP A 364 -9.36 -20.92 -2.47
N ARG A 365 -8.71 -19.78 -2.18
CA ARG A 365 -7.75 -19.16 -3.10
C ARG A 365 -6.55 -20.05 -3.36
N LEU A 366 -5.98 -20.66 -2.31
CA LEU A 366 -4.83 -21.56 -2.43
C LEU A 366 -5.19 -22.76 -3.33
N ALA A 367 -6.37 -23.35 -3.15
CA ALA A 367 -6.83 -24.45 -4.00
C ALA A 367 -7.05 -23.99 -5.46
N ALA A 368 -7.65 -22.83 -5.68
CA ALA A 368 -7.89 -22.27 -7.01
C ALA A 368 -6.58 -22.02 -7.77
N ILE A 369 -5.61 -21.35 -7.14
CA ILE A 369 -4.33 -21.04 -7.78
C ILE A 369 -3.46 -22.28 -7.94
N ASN A 370 -3.53 -23.25 -7.01
CA ASN A 370 -2.85 -24.54 -7.15
C ASN A 370 -3.34 -25.33 -8.37
N LYS A 371 -4.65 -25.27 -8.67
CA LYS A 371 -5.19 -25.89 -9.89
C LYS A 371 -4.58 -25.29 -11.16
N ILE A 372 -4.39 -23.97 -11.19
CA ILE A 372 -3.75 -23.27 -12.33
C ILE A 372 -2.27 -23.69 -12.42
N ALA A 373 -1.56 -23.70 -11.29
CA ALA A 373 -0.15 -24.10 -11.25
C ALA A 373 0.06 -25.56 -11.69
N ALA A 374 -0.77 -26.48 -11.20
CA ALA A 374 -0.72 -27.89 -11.59
C ALA A 374 -1.02 -28.08 -13.09
N ALA A 375 -2.02 -27.38 -13.64
CA ALA A 375 -2.31 -27.40 -15.08
C ALA A 375 -1.16 -26.89 -15.96
N ARG A 376 -0.21 -26.14 -15.36
CA ARG A 376 1.00 -25.63 -16.01
C ARG A 376 2.26 -26.45 -15.68
N GLY A 377 2.11 -27.55 -14.94
CA GLY A 377 3.20 -28.48 -14.61
C GLY A 377 4.01 -28.11 -13.36
N PHE A 378 3.55 -27.17 -12.52
CA PHE A 378 4.28 -26.72 -11.32
C PHE A 378 3.82 -27.42 -10.02
N GLU A 379 3.11 -28.53 -10.10
CA GLU A 379 2.52 -29.18 -8.92
C GLU A 379 3.59 -29.58 -7.88
N ALA A 380 4.70 -30.17 -8.34
CA ALA A 380 5.76 -30.63 -7.46
C ALA A 380 6.46 -29.46 -6.74
N GLU A 381 6.71 -28.38 -7.47
CA GLU A 381 7.34 -27.17 -6.97
C GLU A 381 6.44 -26.44 -5.96
N VAL A 382 5.14 -26.36 -6.22
CA VAL A 382 4.19 -25.80 -5.26
C VAL A 382 4.18 -26.62 -3.97
N VAL A 383 4.11 -27.94 -4.05
CA VAL A 383 4.16 -28.80 -2.86
C VAL A 383 5.47 -28.61 -2.09
N ALA A 384 6.60 -28.46 -2.79
CA ALA A 384 7.88 -28.20 -2.16
C ALA A 384 7.91 -26.85 -1.42
N ILE A 385 7.39 -25.78 -2.05
CA ILE A 385 7.29 -24.45 -1.44
C ILE A 385 6.41 -24.48 -0.18
N LEU A 386 5.29 -25.20 -0.22
CA LEU A 386 4.35 -25.34 0.90
C LEU A 386 4.82 -26.34 1.98
N GLY A 387 6.12 -26.68 2.01
CA GLY A 387 6.68 -27.59 3.02
C GLY A 387 6.12 -29.02 2.98
N GLY A 388 5.70 -29.48 1.80
CA GLY A 388 5.08 -30.80 1.60
C GLY A 388 3.57 -30.84 1.83
N LEU A 389 2.93 -29.70 2.14
CA LEU A 389 1.48 -29.62 2.29
C LEU A 389 0.79 -29.50 0.93
N ARG A 390 -0.28 -30.28 0.73
CA ARG A 390 -1.12 -30.19 -0.46
C ARG A 390 -2.29 -29.25 -0.21
N ALA A 391 -2.57 -28.36 -1.17
CA ALA A 391 -3.65 -27.38 -1.08
C ALA A 391 -5.02 -28.03 -0.81
N ASP A 392 -5.33 -29.14 -1.47
CA ASP A 392 -6.62 -29.84 -1.28
C ASP A 392 -6.77 -30.44 0.13
N THR A 393 -5.67 -30.90 0.72
CA THR A 393 -5.66 -31.41 2.10
C THR A 393 -5.91 -30.27 3.10
N LEU A 394 -5.22 -29.14 2.93
CA LEU A 394 -5.44 -27.95 3.76
C LEU A 394 -6.90 -27.45 3.63
N ARG A 395 -7.46 -27.44 2.42
CA ARG A 395 -8.85 -27.05 2.19
C ARG A 395 -9.85 -27.98 2.88
N ALA A 396 -9.65 -29.29 2.78
CA ALA A 396 -10.51 -30.27 3.45
C ALA A 396 -10.47 -30.12 4.98
N GLU A 397 -9.29 -29.87 5.55
CA GLU A 397 -9.12 -29.65 7.00
C GLU A 397 -9.73 -28.30 7.44
N ILE A 398 -9.62 -27.23 6.64
CA ILE A 398 -10.18 -25.91 6.96
C ILE A 398 -11.71 -25.93 6.82
N GLY A 399 -12.23 -26.60 5.79
CA GLY A 399 -13.67 -26.77 5.56
C GLY A 399 -14.39 -27.63 6.59
N ALA A 400 -13.67 -28.40 7.40
CA ALA A 400 -14.20 -29.14 8.55
C ALA A 400 -14.38 -28.28 9.81
N MET A 401 -13.99 -26.99 9.76
CA MET A 401 -14.19 -26.01 10.84
C MET A 401 -15.28 -25.01 10.44
N PRO A 402 -15.99 -24.36 11.39
CA PRO A 402 -16.95 -23.32 11.05
C PRO A 402 -16.21 -22.16 10.38
N LEU A 403 -16.27 -22.12 9.05
CA LEU A 403 -15.54 -21.14 8.26
C LEU A 403 -16.08 -19.74 8.54
N ALA A 404 -15.21 -18.80 8.87
CA ALA A 404 -15.56 -17.37 8.82
C ALA A 404 -15.97 -16.91 7.40
N SER A 405 -15.72 -17.72 6.36
CA SER A 405 -16.24 -17.53 5.01
C SER A 405 -17.70 -17.94 4.83
N SER A 406 -18.36 -18.54 5.84
CA SER A 406 -19.79 -18.90 5.79
C SER A 406 -20.74 -17.74 6.08
N ARG A 407 -20.33 -16.49 5.87
CA ARG A 407 -21.30 -15.39 5.82
C ARG A 407 -22.12 -15.55 4.54
N GLY A 408 -23.45 -15.45 4.68
CA GLY A 408 -24.42 -15.75 3.64
C GLY A 408 -24.15 -15.03 2.31
N SER A 409 -24.75 -15.54 1.24
CA SER A 409 -24.70 -14.94 -0.10
C SER A 409 -24.70 -13.42 -0.06
N PHE A 410 -23.77 -12.80 -0.79
CA PHE A 410 -23.73 -11.36 -0.99
C PHE A 410 -25.15 -10.82 -1.31
N SER A 411 -25.64 -9.90 -0.49
CA SER A 411 -26.89 -9.16 -0.71
C SER A 411 -26.59 -7.67 -0.73
N PHE A 412 -27.23 -6.96 -1.66
CA PHE A 412 -27.20 -5.49 -1.75
C PHE A 412 -27.82 -4.83 -0.52
N ASP A 413 -28.75 -5.52 0.14
CA ASP A 413 -29.54 -5.01 1.28
C ASP A 413 -29.13 -5.67 2.60
N ASN A 414 -27.83 -5.89 2.85
CA ASN A 414 -27.41 -6.48 4.12
C ASN A 414 -27.53 -5.45 5.27
N PRO A 415 -28.44 -5.65 6.25
CA PRO A 415 -28.63 -4.72 7.36
C PRO A 415 -27.42 -4.60 8.30
N ASP A 416 -26.46 -5.53 8.21
CA ASP A 416 -25.19 -5.50 8.94
C ASP A 416 -24.04 -4.82 8.16
N ASP A 417 -24.33 -4.05 7.10
CA ASP A 417 -23.31 -3.26 6.39
C ASP A 417 -22.75 -2.15 7.32
N PRO A 418 -21.48 -2.22 7.73
CA PRO A 418 -20.87 -1.19 8.58
C PRO A 418 -20.67 0.17 7.86
N GLY A 419 -21.10 0.30 6.60
CA GLY A 419 -20.95 1.46 5.71
C GLY A 419 -21.82 2.70 5.96
N ALA A 420 -22.40 2.87 7.16
CA ALA A 420 -23.26 4.02 7.48
C ALA A 420 -22.51 5.37 7.65
N SER A 421 -21.17 5.37 7.66
CA SER A 421 -20.35 6.59 7.78
C SER A 421 -19.44 6.78 6.55
N ARG A 422 -19.16 8.03 6.17
CA ARG A 422 -18.36 8.39 4.97
C ARG A 422 -16.98 7.73 4.93
N PHE A 423 -16.37 7.48 6.08
CA PHE A 423 -15.04 6.85 6.20
C PHE A 423 -15.09 5.35 6.48
N SER A 424 -16.26 4.75 6.75
CA SER A 424 -16.39 3.29 6.91
C SER A 424 -16.51 2.54 5.58
N ARG A 425 -16.56 3.27 4.45
CA ARG A 425 -16.65 2.73 3.08
C ARG A 425 -15.29 2.46 2.42
N GLY A 426 -14.19 2.91 3.03
CA GLY A 426 -12.83 2.83 2.48
C GLY A 426 -12.18 4.22 2.44
N LEU A 427 -10.86 4.26 2.61
CA LEU A 427 -10.08 5.50 2.53
C LEU A 427 -10.11 6.07 1.10
N VAL A 428 -9.94 5.20 0.10
CA VAL A 428 -9.97 5.59 -1.31
C VAL A 428 -11.32 6.22 -1.61
N ASP A 429 -12.43 5.53 -1.33
CA ASP A 429 -13.78 6.06 -1.56
C ASP A 429 -14.01 7.41 -0.86
N ALA A 430 -13.58 7.55 0.40
CA ALA A 430 -13.70 8.80 1.13
C ALA A 430 -12.93 9.94 0.42
N MET A 431 -11.71 9.67 -0.07
CA MET A 431 -10.91 10.64 -0.83
C MET A 431 -11.51 11.00 -2.19
N LEU A 432 -12.31 10.12 -2.79
CA LEU A 432 -13.07 10.36 -4.03
C LEU A 432 -14.39 11.13 -3.81
N GLU A 433 -14.67 11.48 -2.57
CA GLU A 433 -15.82 12.28 -2.20
C GLU A 433 -15.41 13.62 -1.58
N LEU A 434 -14.14 13.80 -1.18
CA LEU A 434 -13.67 15.04 -0.59
C LEU A 434 -13.75 16.19 -1.62
N PRO A 435 -14.37 17.34 -1.27
CA PRO A 435 -14.32 18.50 -2.13
C PRO A 435 -12.86 18.97 -2.25
N ALA A 436 -12.39 19.18 -3.47
CA ALA A 436 -11.12 19.85 -3.69
C ALA A 436 -11.22 21.25 -3.06
N GLU A 437 -10.39 21.55 -2.06
CA GLU A 437 -10.37 22.87 -1.39
C GLU A 437 -10.02 24.04 -2.32
N SER A 438 -9.73 23.76 -3.60
CA SER A 438 -9.47 24.76 -4.65
C SER A 438 -10.72 25.34 -5.32
N ALA A 439 -11.94 24.94 -4.93
CA ALA A 439 -13.14 25.66 -5.37
C ALA A 439 -13.24 27.01 -4.63
N THR A 440 -12.65 28.06 -5.19
CA THR A 440 -12.95 29.45 -4.81
C THR A 440 -14.47 29.62 -4.73
N LYS A 441 -14.97 29.89 -3.52
CA LYS A 441 -16.34 30.37 -3.32
C LYS A 441 -16.53 31.57 -4.25
N LYS A 442 -17.44 31.45 -5.22
CA LYS A 442 -18.03 32.60 -5.89
C LYS A 442 -19.13 33.16 -5.02
#